data_AF-K6ZY70-F1
#
_entry.id   AF-K6ZY70-F1
#
_cell.length_a   1.000
_cell.length_b   1.000
_cell.length_c   1.000
_cell.angle_alpha   90.00
_cell.angle_beta   90.00
_cell.angle_gamma   90.00
#
_symmetry.space_group_name_H-M   'P 1'
#
loop_
_entity.id
_entity.type
_entity.pdbx_description
1 polymer ?
#
loop_
_entity_poly.entity_id
_entity_poly.type
_entity_poly.pdbx_seq_one_letter_code
_entity_poly.pdbx_strand_id
1 'polypeptide(L)' 'FSVFYYEILNSPDRACNLAKQAFDEAISELDSLGEESYKDSTLIMQLLRDNLTLWTSDTNEDGGDEIKEAPAPKESGDGQ' A
#
# COMPACT_ATOMS: atom_id res chain seq x y z
N PHE A 1 -12.09 7.47 0.89
CA PHE A 1 -11.70 8.82 0.43
C PHE A 1 -10.59 8.82 -0.63
N SER A 2 -9.63 7.89 -0.60
CA SER A 2 -8.57 7.80 -1.63
C SER A 2 -9.12 7.67 -3.06
N VAL A 3 -10.09 6.77 -3.29
CA VAL A 3 -10.77 6.60 -4.58
C VAL A 3 -11.39 7.90 -5.10
N PHE A 4 -11.98 8.71 -4.20
CA PHE A 4 -12.54 10.02 -4.58
C PHE A 4 -11.48 10.99 -5.09
N TYR A 5 -10.30 11.04 -4.44
CA TYR A 5 -9.19 11.85 -4.94
C TYR A 5 -8.70 11.38 -6.31
N TYR A 6 -8.68 10.07 -6.54
CA TYR A 6 -8.22 9.48 -7.80
C TYR A 6 -9.25 9.72 -8.93
N GLU A 7 -10.47 9.21 -8.76
CA GLU A 7 -11.49 9.16 -9.82
C GLU A 7 -12.21 10.50 -10.06
N ILE A 8 -12.42 11.29 -9.00
CA ILE A 8 -13.27 12.49 -9.08
C ILE A 8 -12.45 13.77 -9.14
N LEU A 9 -11.40 13.88 -8.33
CA LEU A 9 -10.54 15.07 -8.28
C LEU A 9 -9.30 14.95 -9.18
N ASN A 10 -9.14 13.84 -9.90
CA ASN A 10 -7.99 13.57 -10.78
C ASN A 10 -6.64 13.92 -10.13
N SER A 11 -6.51 13.57 -8.84
CA SER A 11 -5.38 13.91 -7.97
C SER A 11 -4.70 12.62 -7.48
N PRO A 12 -3.99 11.88 -8.36
CA PRO A 12 -3.45 10.55 -8.06
C PRO A 12 -2.45 10.57 -6.91
N ASP A 13 -1.56 11.56 -6.84
CA ASP A 13 -0.58 11.69 -5.75
C ASP A 13 -1.24 11.76 -4.38
N ARG A 14 -2.35 12.53 -4.26
CA ARG A 14 -3.09 12.64 -3.01
C ARG A 14 -3.83 11.35 -2.68
N ALA A 15 -4.38 10.67 -3.67
CA ALA A 15 -5.04 9.39 -3.49
C ALA A 15 -4.05 8.32 -2.97
N CYS A 16 -2.87 8.22 -3.60
CA CYS A 16 -1.82 7.29 -3.21
C CYS A 16 -1.28 7.59 -1.82
N ASN A 17 -0.97 8.86 -1.51
CA ASN A 17 -0.50 9.24 -0.17
C ASN A 17 -1.54 8.91 0.92
N LEU A 18 -2.82 9.20 0.67
CA LEU A 18 -3.87 8.92 1.64
C LEU A 18 -4.11 7.42 1.83
N ALA A 19 -4.12 6.64 0.74
CA ALA A 19 -4.27 5.19 0.82
C ALA A 19 -3.08 4.53 1.52
N LYS A 20 -1.85 4.99 1.25
CA LYS A 20 -0.64 4.50 1.90
C LYS A 20 -0.64 4.82 3.39
N GLN A 21 -0.94 6.06 3.76
CA GLN A 21 -1.04 6.46 5.17
C GLN A 21 -2.06 5.58 5.92
N ALA A 22 -3.26 5.42 5.37
CA ALA A 22 -4.30 4.60 5.99
C ALA A 22 -3.89 3.12 6.12
N PHE A 23 -3.14 2.60 5.14
CA PHE A 23 -2.60 1.24 5.20
C PHE A 23 -1.54 1.09 6.31
N ASP A 24 -0.58 2.02 6.38
CA ASP A 24 0.50 2.00 7.37
C ASP A 24 -0.04 2.16 8.80
N GLU A 25 -1.01 3.05 9.01
CA GLU A 25 -1.71 3.21 10.30
C GLU A 25 -2.46 1.93 10.68
N ALA A 26 -3.18 1.32 9.73
CA ALA A 26 -3.89 0.07 9.98
C ALA A 26 -2.94 -1.08 10.34
N ILE A 27 -1.76 -1.18 9.72
CA ILE A 27 -0.72 -2.17 10.10
C ILE A 27 -0.29 -1.99 11.56
N SER A 28 -0.09 -0.75 12.02
CA SER A 28 0.35 -0.46 13.38
C SER A 28 -0.67 -0.86 14.45
N GLU A 29 -1.96 -0.89 14.10
CA GLU A 29 -3.05 -1.19 15.04
C GLU A 29 -3.62 -2.60 14.88
N LEU A 30 -3.30 -3.29 13.78
CA LEU A 30 -3.91 -4.56 13.38
C LEU A 30 -3.79 -5.65 14.47
N ASP A 31 -2.64 -5.75 15.12
CA ASP A 31 -2.35 -6.76 16.16
C ASP A 31 -3.17 -6.57 17.44
N SER A 32 -3.78 -5.39 17.63
CA SER A 32 -4.61 -5.07 18.79
C SER A 32 -6.10 -5.36 18.60
N LEU A 33 -6.51 -5.76 17.40
CA LEU A 33 -7.91 -5.97 17.06
C LEU A 33 -8.43 -7.35 17.48
N GLY A 34 -9.74 -7.43 17.76
CA GLY A 34 -10.44 -8.70 17.96
C GLY A 34 -10.65 -9.46 16.64
N GLU A 35 -10.92 -10.77 16.70
CA GLU A 35 -10.96 -11.67 15.54
C GLU A 35 -11.92 -11.24 14.42
N GLU A 36 -13.10 -10.74 14.77
CA GLU A 36 -14.09 -10.25 13.81
C GLU A 36 -13.59 -8.99 13.09
N SER A 37 -13.12 -7.99 13.85
CA SER A 37 -12.55 -6.76 13.31
C SER A 37 -11.26 -7.00 12.54
N TYR A 38 -10.46 -8.00 12.91
CA TYR A 38 -9.24 -8.36 12.18
C TYR A 38 -9.55 -8.84 10.76
N LYS A 39 -10.59 -9.66 10.58
CA LYS A 39 -11.02 -10.14 9.25
C LYS A 39 -11.50 -9.00 8.37
N ASP A 40 -12.30 -8.09 8.92
CA ASP A 40 -12.81 -6.95 8.16
C ASP A 40 -11.70 -5.93 7.85
N SER A 41 -10.85 -5.61 8.83
CA SER A 41 -9.72 -4.69 8.64
C SER A 41 -8.73 -5.23 7.61
N THR A 42 -8.40 -6.53 7.64
CA THR A 42 -7.51 -7.13 6.63
C THR A 42 -8.11 -7.09 5.22
N LEU A 43 -9.43 -7.25 5.07
CA LEU A 43 -10.11 -7.09 3.78
C LEU A 43 -10.00 -5.65 3.26
N ILE A 44 -10.23 -4.65 4.12
CA ILE A 44 -10.10 -3.24 3.71
C ILE A 44 -8.65 -2.89 3.37
N MET A 45 -7.68 -3.37 4.14
CA MET A 45 -6.25 -3.19 3.85
C MET A 45 -5.85 -3.84 2.53
N GLN A 46 -6.40 -5.01 2.21
CA GLN A 46 -6.21 -5.68 0.93
C GLN A 46 -6.70 -4.80 -0.24
N LEU A 47 -7.89 -4.23 -0.11
CA LEU A 47 -8.42 -3.29 -1.12
C LEU A 47 -7.55 -2.04 -1.28
N LEU A 48 -7.00 -1.49 -0.19
CA LEU A 48 -6.06 -0.37 -0.25
C LEU A 48 -4.78 -0.74 -0.99
N ARG A 49 -4.22 -1.94 -0.74
CA ARG A 49 -3.04 -2.45 -1.43
C ARG A 49 -3.28 -2.64 -2.93
N ASP A 50 -4.43 -3.21 -3.29
CA ASP A 50 -4.79 -3.46 -4.68
C ASP A 50 -4.98 -2.14 -5.44
N ASN A 51 -5.65 -1.17 -4.83
CA ASN A 51 -5.78 0.19 -5.38
C ASN A 51 -4.42 0.88 -5.58
N LEU A 52 -3.53 0.81 -4.58
CA LEU A 52 -2.18 1.39 -4.69
C LEU A 52 -1.37 0.73 -5.81
N THR A 53 -1.46 -0.59 -5.95
CA THR A 53 -0.77 -1.33 -7.03
C THR A 53 -1.28 -0.88 -8.39
N LEU A 54 -2.59 -0.81 -8.57
CA LEU A 54 -3.20 -0.33 -9.82
C LEU A 54 -2.76 1.09 -10.15
N TRP A 55 -2.90 2.01 -9.20
CA TRP A 55 -2.61 3.42 -9.45
C TRP A 55 -1.13 3.68 -9.70
N THR A 56 -0.24 2.96 -9.02
CA THR A 56 1.21 3.08 -9.27
C THR A 56 1.59 2.51 -10.62
N SER A 57 0.99 1.41 -11.07
CA SER A 57 1.15 0.91 -12.44
C SER A 57 0.68 1.95 -13.48
N ASP A 58 -0.50 2.54 -13.31
CA ASP A 58 -1.04 3.54 -14.25
C ASP A 58 -0.16 4.80 -14.33
N THR A 59 0.37 5.30 -13.20
CA THR A 59 1.30 6.45 -13.22
C THR A 59 2.68 6.11 -13.81
N ASN A 60 3.12 4.86 -13.71
CA ASN A 60 4.40 4.42 -14.26
C ASN A 60 4.36 4.24 -15.80
N GLU A 61 3.17 4.13 -16.41
CA GLU A 61 3.01 4.04 -17.86
C GLU A 61 3.04 5.40 -18.58
N ASP A 62 2.80 6.53 -17.89
CA ASP A 62 2.86 7.89 -18.46
C ASP A 62 4.13 8.69 -18.08
N GLY A 63 4.91 8.21 -17.11
CA GLY A 63 6.17 8.84 -16.70
C GLY A 63 7.08 7.86 -16.00
N GLY A 64 8.09 7.35 -16.72
CA GLY A 64 9.06 6.41 -16.18
C GLY A 64 9.84 7.00 -15.01
N ASP A 65 9.52 6.54 -13.80
CA ASP A 65 10.45 6.58 -12.67
C ASP A 65 10.28 5.30 -11.83
N GLU A 66 11.24 4.39 -12.04
CA GLU A 66 11.38 3.14 -11.30
C GLU A 66 11.52 3.43 -9.80
N ILE A 67 10.47 3.20 -9.01
CA ILE A 67 10.63 2.98 -7.57
C ILE A 67 11.39 1.67 -7.37
N LYS A 68 12.72 1.78 -7.36
CA LYS A 68 13.64 0.71 -7.00
C LYS A 68 13.32 0.27 -5.58
N GLU A 69 12.67 -0.88 -5.45
CA GLU A 69 12.65 -1.64 -4.21
C GLU A 69 14.10 -1.78 -3.70
N ALA A 70 14.34 -1.31 -2.48
CA ALA A 70 15.62 -1.46 -1.82
C ALA A 70 15.95 -2.96 -1.67
N PRO A 71 17.17 -3.42 -2.03
CA PRO A 71 17.52 -4.81 -1.88
C PRO A 71 17.62 -5.16 -0.39
N ALA A 72 16.83 -6.14 0.04
CA ALA A 72 16.95 -6.75 1.37
C ALA A 72 18.39 -7.23 1.62
N PRO A 73 18.94 -7.09 2.85
CA PRO A 73 20.26 -7.63 3.16
C PRO A 73 20.23 -9.15 3.05
N LYS A 74 21.06 -9.72 2.18
CA LYS A 74 21.34 -11.16 2.19
C LYS A 74 22.17 -11.49 3.43
N GLU A 75 21.56 -12.14 4.41
CA GLU A 75 22.28 -12.86 5.46
C GLU A 75 22.98 -14.07 4.81
N SER A 76 24.29 -13.95 4.57
CA SER A 76 25.15 -15.10 4.31
C SER A 76 25.52 -15.74 5.65
N GLY A 77 24.80 -16.78 6.04
CA GLY A 77 25.19 -17.71 7.10
C GLY A 77 25.50 -19.06 6.48
N ASP A 78 26.70 -19.20 5.90
CA ASP A 78 27.22 -20.49 5.44
C ASP A 78 27.60 -21.32 6.68
N GLY A 79 26.99 -22.49 6.81
CA GLY A 79 27.29 -23.43 7.86
C GLY A 79 28.58 -24.18 7.57
N GLN A 80 29.40 -24.33 8.60
CA GLN A 80 30.34 -25.44 8.73
C GLN A 80 30.44 -25.83 10.20
#